data_AF-A0AAE3EAP8-F1
#
_entry.id   AF-A0AAE3EAP8-F1
#
_cell.length_a   1.000
_cell.length_b   1.000
_cell.length_c   1.000
_cell.angle_alpha   90.00
_cell.angle_beta   90.00
_cell.angle_gamma   90.00
#
_symmetry.space_group_name_H-M   'P 1'
#
loop_
_entity.id
_entity.type
_entity.pdbx_description
1 polymer ?
#
loop_
_entity_poly.entity_id
_entity_poly.type
_entity_poly.pdbx_seq_one_letter_code
_entity_poly.pdbx_strand_id
1 'polypeptide(L)' 'MRERFEQRLFRIFAQAGYSPVQLLTITPEEMVEIPGITVPNIRAVLCVQNKVLADRNKVRSGRLVEELLKEAEESRCCHE' A
#
# COMPACT_ATOMS: atom_id res chain seq x y z
N MET A 1 16.87 15.87 21.52
CA MET A 1 16.89 14.96 20.34
C MET A 1 15.56 15.14 19.61
N ARG A 2 15.56 15.42 18.30
CA ARG A 2 14.32 15.67 17.54
C ARG A 2 13.67 14.33 17.21
N GLU A 3 12.41 14.14 17.58
CA GLU A 3 11.67 12.92 17.26
C GLU A 3 11.56 12.72 15.75
N ARG A 4 11.80 11.49 15.27
CA ARG A 4 11.61 11.17 13.86
C ARG A 4 10.13 11.13 13.52
N PHE A 5 9.78 11.58 12.32
CA PHE A 5 8.39 11.62 11.85
C PHE A 5 7.68 10.25 11.96
N GLU A 6 8.37 9.18 11.56
CA GLU A 6 7.86 7.80 11.64
C GLU A 6 7.57 7.37 13.08
N GLN A 7 8.49 7.66 14.01
CA GLN A 7 8.30 7.33 15.43
C GLN A 7 7.10 8.07 16.02
N ARG A 8 6.95 9.35 15.66
CA ARG A 8 5.77 10.14 16.05
C ARG A 8 4.48 9.52 15.48
N LEU A 9 4.50 9.13 14.20
CA LEU A 9 3.37 8.50 13.52
C LEU A 9 2.98 7.21 14.24
N PHE A 10 3.91 6.27 14.42
CA PHE A 10 3.64 5.01 15.11
C PHE A 10 3.14 5.22 16.55
N ARG A 11 3.67 6.22 17.27
CA ARG A 11 3.19 6.55 18.61
C ARG A 11 1.74 7.02 18.61
N ILE A 12 1.37 7.94 17.71
CA ILE A 12 -0.01 8.46 17.60
C ILE A 12 -0.99 7.31 17.36
N PHE A 13 -0.69 6.43 16.39
CA PHE A 13 -1.56 5.30 16.07
C PHE A 13 -1.62 4.26 17.19
N ALA A 14 -0.49 3.95 17.83
CA ALA A 14 -0.45 3.03 18.97
C ALA A 14 -1.25 3.57 20.17
N GLN A 15 -1.17 4.88 20.45
CA GLN A 15 -1.97 5.53 21.49
C GLN A 15 -3.48 5.50 21.20
N ALA A 16 -3.86 5.47 19.92
CA ALA A 16 -5.24 5.29 19.47
C ALA A 16 -5.67 3.82 19.35
N GLY A 17 -4.83 2.86 19.77
CA GLY A 17 -5.16 1.43 19.77
C GLY A 17 -4.96 0.72 18.42
N TYR A 18 -4.36 1.38 17.44
CA TYR A 18 -4.06 0.77 16.15
C TYR A 18 -2.71 0.05 16.17
N SER A 19 -2.70 -1.19 15.71
CA SER A 19 -1.48 -1.94 15.43
C SER A 19 -0.77 -1.40 14.16
N PRO A 20 0.55 -1.61 14.02
CA PRO A 20 1.28 -1.18 12.82
C PRO A 20 0.75 -1.75 11.50
N VAL A 21 0.09 -2.91 11.53
CA VAL A 21 -0.49 -3.52 10.33
C VAL A 21 -1.77 -2.80 9.91
N GLN A 22 -2.56 -2.32 10.88
CA GLN A 22 -3.79 -1.57 10.61
C GLN A 22 -3.52 -0.23 9.93
N LEU A 23 -2.29 0.31 10.00
CA LEU A 23 -1.90 1.47 9.20
C LEU A 23 -2.12 1.25 7.69
N LEU A 24 -2.06 0.01 7.22
CA LEU A 24 -2.23 -0.31 5.80
C LEU A 24 -3.70 -0.40 5.35
N THR A 25 -4.63 -0.42 6.30
CA THR A 25 -6.06 -0.65 6.03
C THR A 25 -6.98 0.40 6.65
N ILE A 26 -6.47 1.22 7.57
CA ILE A 26 -7.23 2.29 8.20
C ILE A 26 -7.63 3.33 7.15
N THR A 27 -8.88 3.77 7.22
CA THR A 27 -9.47 4.75 6.31
C THR A 27 -9.09 6.18 6.71
N PRO A 28 -9.06 7.14 5.75
CA PRO A 28 -8.89 8.56 6.07
C PRO A 28 -9.89 9.06 7.12
N GLU A 29 -11.13 8.59 7.05
CA GLU A 29 -12.23 8.93 7.95
C GLU A 29 -11.94 8.47 9.38
N GLU A 30 -11.44 7.25 9.57
CA GLU A 30 -11.00 6.80 10.91
C GLU A 30 -9.76 7.55 11.39
N MET A 31 -8.84 7.89 10.48
CA MET A 31 -7.62 8.60 10.84
C MET A 31 -7.88 10.01 11.35
N VAL A 32 -8.89 10.72 10.82
CA VAL A 32 -9.22 12.07 11.29
C VAL A 32 -9.81 12.09 12.70
N GLU A 33 -10.37 10.98 13.17
CA GLU A 33 -10.86 10.83 14.55
C GLU A 33 -9.72 10.64 15.57
N ILE A 34 -8.48 10.37 15.11
CA ILE A 34 -7.33 10.14 16.00
C ILE A 34 -6.82 11.46 16.61
N PRO A 35 -6.78 11.60 17.95
CA PRO A 35 -6.25 12.79 18.60
C PRO A 35 -4.79 13.05 18.23
N GLY A 36 -4.47 14.29 17.84
CA GLY A 36 -3.10 14.70 17.52
C GLY A 36 -2.59 14.25 16.14
N ILE A 37 -3.44 13.62 15.33
CA ILE A 37 -3.19 13.40 13.91
C ILE A 37 -3.11 14.74 13.16
N THR A 38 -2.34 14.79 12.09
CA THR A 38 -2.27 15.96 11.20
C THR A 38 -2.37 15.54 9.74
N VAL A 39 -2.70 16.47 8.85
CA VAL A 39 -2.76 16.21 7.40
C VAL A 39 -1.46 15.59 6.85
N PRO A 40 -0.24 16.04 7.25
CA PRO A 40 1.00 15.34 6.90
C PRO A 40 1.06 13.87 7.34
N ASN A 41 0.57 13.54 8.55
CA ASN A 41 0.49 12.16 9.01
C ASN A 41 -0.42 11.33 8.10
N ILE A 42 -1.59 11.88 7.75
CA ILE A 42 -2.56 11.19 6.90
C ILE A 42 -1.99 10.92 5.50
N ARG A 43 -1.38 11.94 4.90
CA ARG A 43 -0.74 11.85 3.58
C ARG A 43 0.38 10.80 3.57
N ALA A 44 1.16 10.69 4.64
CA ALA A 44 2.23 9.71 4.73
C ALA A 44 1.69 8.28 4.72
N VAL A 45 0.63 8.00 5.50
CA VAL A 45 -0.01 6.68 5.54
C VAL A 45 -0.62 6.33 4.19
N LEU A 46 -1.38 7.24 3.57
CA LEU A 46 -1.96 7.02 2.24
C LEU A 46 -0.91 6.78 1.16
N CYS A 47 0.24 7.46 1.24
CA CYS A 47 1.36 7.23 0.34
C CYS A 47 1.92 5.80 0.47
N VAL A 48 2.07 5.30 1.70
CA VAL A 48 2.52 3.93 1.97
C VAL A 48 1.47 2.91 1.49
N GLN A 49 0.20 3.12 1.80
CA GLN A 49 -0.91 2.27 1.33
C GLN A 49 -0.91 2.17 -0.20
N ASN A 50 -0.84 3.31 -0.90
CA ASN A 50 -0.80 3.35 -2.36
C ASN A 50 0.41 2.63 -2.94
N LYS A 51 1.60 2.76 -2.33
CA LYS A 51 2.79 2.03 -2.78
C LYS A 51 2.61 0.51 -2.64
N VAL A 52 2.13 0.05 -1.49
CA VAL A 52 1.90 -1.38 -1.25
C VAL A 52 0.85 -1.95 -2.20
N LEU A 53 -0.25 -1.22 -2.43
CA LEU A 53 -1.27 -1.61 -3.41
C LEU A 53 -0.74 -1.61 -4.85
N ALA A 54 0.05 -0.59 -5.22
CA ALA A 54 0.68 -0.50 -6.54
C ALA A 54 1.65 -1.67 -6.78
N ASP A 55 2.43 -2.07 -5.77
CA ASP A 55 3.37 -3.18 -5.91
C ASP A 55 2.64 -4.51 -6.09
N ARG A 56 1.53 -4.75 -5.37
CA ARG A 56 0.67 -5.92 -5.61
C ARG A 56 0.10 -5.92 -7.02
N ASN A 57 -0.36 -4.77 -7.51
CA ASN A 57 -0.91 -4.64 -8.85
C ASN A 57 0.17 -4.88 -9.92
N LYS A 58 1.39 -4.37 -9.75
CA LYS A 58 2.51 -4.64 -10.67
C LYS A 58 2.84 -6.12 -10.77
N VAL A 59 2.89 -6.84 -9.64
CA VAL A 59 3.13 -8.29 -9.62
C VAL A 59 2.02 -9.03 -10.37
N ARG A 60 0.76 -8.64 -10.15
CA ARG A 60 -0.38 -9.25 -10.83
C ARG A 60 -0.36 -8.97 -12.34
N SER A 61 -0.11 -7.72 -12.74
CA SER A 61 0.01 -7.33 -14.14
C SER A 61 1.16 -8.05 -14.83
N GLY A 62 2.30 -8.23 -14.14
CA GLY A 62 3.43 -9.00 -14.66
C GLY A 62 3.06 -10.44 -14.99
N ARG A 63 2.36 -11.14 -14.08
CA ARG A 63 1.89 -12.51 -14.35
C ARG A 63 0.91 -12.58 -15.51
N LEU A 64 -0.03 -11.63 -15.58
CA LEU A 64 -1.00 -11.59 -16.68
C LEU A 64 -0.31 -11.37 -18.03
N VAL A 65 0.72 -10.53 -18.09
CA VAL A 65 1.53 -10.36 -19.31
C VAL A 65 2.28 -11.64 -19.67
N GLU A 66 2.87 -12.32 -18.69
CA GLU A 66 3.55 -13.60 -18.90
C GLU A 66 2.61 -14.68 -19.48
N GLU A 67 1.40 -14.81 -18.93
CA GLU A 67 0.37 -15.73 -19.43
C GLU A 67 -0.03 -15.40 -20.87
N LEU A 68 -0.29 -14.13 -21.18
CA LEU A 68 -0.64 -13.69 -22.54
C LEU A 68 0.49 -13.92 -23.55
N LEU A 69 1.75 -13.75 -23.15
CA LEU A 69 2.90 -14.02 -24.02
C LEU A 69 3.01 -15.51 -24.34
N LYS A 70 2.80 -16.37 -23.33
CA LYS A 70 2.84 -17.82 -23.53
C LYS A 70 1.71 -18.31 -24.45
N GLU A 71 0.49 -17.80 -24.27
CA GLU A 71 -0.64 -18.12 -25.16
C GLU A 71 -0.37 -17.67 -26.61
N ALA A 72 0.25 -16.49 -26.78
CA ALA A 72 0.63 -15.97 -28.10
C ALA A 72 1.74 -16.81 -28.77
N GLU A 73 2.68 -17.36 -28.00
CA GLU A 73 3.69 -18.29 -28.50
C GLU A 73 3.07 -19.64 -28.90
N GLU A 74 2.21 -20.20 -28.05
CA GLU A 74 1.51 -21.47 -28.32
C GLU A 74 0.59 -21.36 -29.56
N SER A 75 -0.14 -20.24 -29.70
CA SER A 75 -1.00 -19.98 -30.86
C SER A 75 -0.22 -19.85 -32.18
N ARG A 76 1.04 -19.41 -32.13
CA ARG A 76 1.90 -19.32 -33.33
C ARG A 76 2.41 -20.70 -33.78
N CYS A 77 2.63 -21.64 -32.86
CA CYS A 77 3.05 -23.01 -33.19
C CYS A 77 1.94 -23.85 -33.85
N CYS A 78 0.66 -23.49 -33.74
CA CYS A 78 -0.45 -24.22 -34.37
C CYS A 78 -0.71 -23.86 -35.85
N HIS A 79 0.10 -22.98 -36.44
CA HIS A 79 -0.05 -22.51 -37.82
C HIS A 79 1.09 -22.96 -38.76
N GLU A 80 1.95 -23.90 -38.34
CA GLU A 80 2.94 -24.59 -39.20
C GLU A 80 2.47 -25.98 -39.62
#